data_AF-A0A955GZS5-F1
#
_entry.id   AF-A0A955GZS5-F1
#
_cell.length_a   1.000
_cell.length_b   1.000
_cell.length_c   1.000
_cell.angle_alpha   90.00
_cell.angle_beta   90.00
_cell.angle_gamma   90.00
#
_symmetry.space_group_name_H-M   'P 1'
#
loop_
_entity.id
_entity.type
_entity.pdbx_description
1 polymer ?
#
loop_
_entity_poly.entity_id
_entity_poly.type
_entity_poly.pdbx_seq_one_letter_code
_entity_poly.pdbx_strand_id
1 'polypeptide(L)' 'MLILSIETSCDETALSLIEAKGEFPTATYEIHADALWSQIDVHREYGGVFPALAKREHAAIIVPLLEKVM' A
#
# COMPACT_ATOMS: atom_id res chain seq x y z
N MET A 1 -0.52 -11.08 -16.47
CA MET A 1 0.64 -10.42 -15.82
C MET A 1 0.28 -10.21 -14.36
N LEU A 2 1.13 -10.65 -13.43
CA LEU A 2 0.97 -10.31 -12.02
C LEU A 2 1.64 -8.97 -11.74
N ILE A 3 0.93 -8.10 -11.03
CA ILE A 3 1.33 -6.74 -10.68
C ILE A 3 1.27 -6.63 -9.16
N LEU A 4 2.41 -6.33 -8.53
CA LEU A 4 2.45 -5.91 -7.14
C LEU A 4 2.31 -4.38 -7.12
N SER A 5 1.22 -3.85 -6.59
CA SER A 5 1.06 -2.41 -6.37
C SER A 5 1.50 -2.04 -4.95
N ILE A 6 2.10 -0.86 -4.83
CA ILE A 6 2.57 -0.28 -3.58
C ILE A 6 2.11 1.17 -3.54
N GLU A 7 1.40 1.55 -2.49
CA GLU A 7 0.91 2.91 -2.23
C GLU A 7 1.48 3.42 -0.91
N THR A 8 2.24 4.52 -0.98
CA THR A 8 2.91 5.16 0.17
C THR A 8 2.99 6.68 -0.01
N SER A 9 1.96 7.31 -0.58
CA SER A 9 1.98 8.75 -0.89
C SER A 9 1.80 9.68 0.32
N CYS A 10 1.05 9.24 1.35
CA CYS A 10 0.72 10.05 2.53
C CYS A 10 1.00 9.32 3.85
N ASP A 11 -0.02 8.78 4.51
CA ASP A 11 0.10 8.16 5.84
C ASP A 11 -0.47 6.73 5.89
N GLU A 12 -0.90 6.21 4.75
CA GLU A 12 -1.21 4.80 4.55
C GLU A 12 -0.09 4.07 3.79
N THR A 13 0.22 2.85 4.24
CA THR A 13 0.96 1.89 3.43
C THR A 13 -0.02 0.86 2.93
N ALA A 14 -0.20 0.74 1.62
CA ALA A 14 -1.08 -0.24 1.01
C ALA A 14 -0.36 -1.06 -0.04
N LEU A 15 -0.57 -2.37 -0.03
CA LEU A 15 -0.07 -3.27 -1.07
C LEU A 15 -1.22 -4.09 -1.63
N SER A 16 -1.16 -4.44 -2.92
CA SER A 16 -2.07 -5.45 -3.49
C SER A 16 -1.39 -6.26 -4.59
N LEU A 17 -1.83 -7.50 -4.75
CA LEU A 17 -1.44 -8.38 -5.84
C LEU A 17 -2.58 -8.43 -6.86
N ILE A 18 -2.33 -7.92 -8.06
CA ILE A 18 -3.32 -7.79 -9.12
C ILE A 18 -2.91 -8.66 -10.30
N GLU A 19 -3.82 -9.45 -10.83
CA GLU A 19 -3.64 -10.13 -12.11
C GLU A 19 -4.31 -9.36 -13.24
N ALA A 20 -3.51 -8.91 -14.20
CA ALA A 20 -3.97 -8.30 -15.44
C ALA A 20 -4.00 -9.35 -16.58
N LYS A 21 -5.13 -9.46 -17.28
CA LYS A 21 -5.34 -10.37 -18.43
C LYS A 21 -5.73 -9.55 -19.67
N GLY A 22 -5.18 -9.90 -20.84
CA GLY A 22 -5.42 -9.18 -22.10
C GLY A 22 -4.55 -7.93 -22.29
N GLU A 23 -4.93 -7.06 -23.22
CA GLU A 23 -4.20 -5.84 -23.59
C GLU A 23 -5.12 -4.61 -23.53
N PHE A 24 -4.56 -3.43 -23.33
CA PHE A 24 -5.32 -2.17 -23.33
C PHE A 24 -6.00 -1.94 -24.70
N PRO A 25 -7.27 -1.51 -24.76
CA PRO A 25 -8.14 -1.06 -23.65
C PRO A 25 -9.05 -2.15 -23.06
N THR A 26 -8.94 -3.41 -23.51
CA THR A 26 -9.83 -4.52 -23.12
C THR A 26 -9.29 -5.36 -21.96
N ALA A 27 -8.14 -4.98 -21.41
CA ALA A 27 -7.54 -5.67 -20.28
C ALA A 27 -8.50 -5.74 -19.08
N THR A 28 -8.52 -6.89 -18.41
CA THR A 28 -9.23 -7.09 -17.15
C THR A 28 -8.23 -7.17 -15.99
N TYR A 29 -8.68 -6.79 -14.80
CA TYR A 29 -7.88 -6.75 -13.58
C TYR A 29 -8.61 -7.48 -12.46
N GLU A 30 -7.92 -8.40 -11.79
CA GLU A 30 -8.43 -9.19 -10.67
C GLU A 30 -7.52 -8.99 -9.47
N ILE A 31 -8.08 -8.68 -8.31
CA ILE A 31 -7.31 -8.49 -7.06
C ILE A 31 -7.26 -9.84 -6.35
N HIS A 32 -6.06 -10.39 -6.18
CA HIS A 32 -5.83 -11.65 -5.47
C HIS A 32 -5.69 -11.45 -3.96
N ALA A 33 -5.02 -10.38 -3.55
CA ALA A 33 -4.84 -10.01 -2.16
C ALA A 33 -4.60 -8.50 -2.03
N ASP A 34 -5.02 -7.92 -0.92
CA ASP A 34 -4.70 -6.55 -0.53
C ASP A 34 -4.46 -6.44 0.98
N ALA A 35 -3.66 -5.46 1.37
CA ALA A 35 -3.44 -5.12 2.77
C ALA A 35 -3.20 -3.62 2.90
N LEU A 36 -3.75 -3.02 3.96
CA LEU A 36 -3.62 -1.61 4.29
C LEU A 36 -3.17 -1.46 5.75
N TRP A 37 -2.27 -0.52 6.00
CA TRP A 37 -1.96 -0.03 7.32
C TRP A 37 -1.97 1.50 7.35
N SER A 38 -2.74 2.08 8.28
CA SER A 38 -2.91 3.52 8.45
C SER A 38 -2.16 4.04 9.67
N GLN A 39 -1.51 5.19 9.53
CA GLN A 39 -0.76 5.87 10.58
C GLN A 39 -1.58 6.93 11.33
N ILE A 40 -2.89 7.03 11.07
CA ILE A 40 -3.74 8.13 11.60
C ILE A 40 -3.62 8.32 13.11
N ASP A 41 -3.49 7.23 13.87
CA ASP A 41 -3.38 7.27 15.32
C ASP A 41 -2.04 7.87 15.78
N VAL A 42 -0.95 7.63 15.03
CA VAL A 42 0.38 8.18 15.32
C VAL A 42 0.44 9.66 14.94
N HIS A 43 -0.22 10.08 13.86
CA HIS A 43 -0.26 11.48 13.45
C HIS A 43 -1.19 12.36 14.29
N ARG A 44 -2.12 11.76 15.03
CA ARG A 44 -3.10 12.47 15.86
C ARG A 44 -2.44 13.39 16.90
N GLU A 45 -1.30 13.01 17.46
CA GLU A 45 -0.58 13.82 18.46
C GLU A 45 0.03 15.10 17.86
N TYR A 46 0.25 15.13 16.55
CA TYR A 46 0.85 16.27 15.84
C TYR A 46 -0.20 17.20 15.21
N GLY A 47 -1.49 16.86 15.29
CA GLY A 47 -2.57 17.64 14.67
C GLY A 47 -2.60 17.58 13.14
N GLY A 48 -1.86 16.65 12.54
CA GLY A 48 -1.72 16.46 11.09
C GLY A 48 -0.59 15.50 10.76
N VAL A 49 -0.48 15.12 9.49
CA VAL A 49 0.57 14.20 9.02
C VAL A 49 1.94 14.82 9.24
N PHE A 50 2.79 14.16 10.01
CA PHE A 50 4.18 14.55 10.20
C PHE A 50 5.08 13.80 9.19
N PRO A 51 5.61 14.45 8.14
CA PRO A 51 6.18 13.74 6.99
C PRO A 51 7.38 12.84 7.32
N ALA A 52 8.23 13.28 8.24
CA ALA A 52 9.40 12.50 8.66
C ALA A 52 9.01 11.21 9.40
N LEU A 53 7.94 11.29 10.21
CA LEU A 53 7.36 10.13 10.87
C LEU A 53 6.69 9.21 9.85
N ALA A 54 5.93 9.77 8.91
CA ALA A 54 5.24 8.96 7.91
C ALA A 54 6.19 8.09 7.09
N LYS A 55 7.29 8.69 6.61
CA LYS A 55 8.38 7.97 5.95
C LYS A 55 8.92 6.81 6.79
N ARG A 56 9.14 7.02 8.09
CA ARG A 56 9.68 6.01 9.00
C ARG A 56 8.72 4.83 9.13
N GLU A 57 7.44 5.13 9.31
CA GLU A 57 6.41 4.11 9.47
C GLU A 57 6.18 3.30 8.18
N HIS A 58 6.20 3.93 7.00
CA HIS A 58 6.19 3.20 5.71
C HIS A 58 7.34 2.20 5.61
N ALA A 59 8.56 2.62 5.93
CA ALA A 59 9.74 1.76 5.86
C ALA A 59 9.66 0.58 6.85
N ALA A 60 9.05 0.79 8.02
CA ALA A 60 8.88 -0.25 9.02
C ALA A 60 7.83 -1.30 8.63
N ILE A 61 6.74 -0.89 7.97
CA ILE A 61 5.60 -1.78 7.70
C ILE A 61 5.59 -2.41 6.31
N ILE A 62 6.30 -1.85 5.32
CA ILE A 62 6.21 -2.30 3.92
C ILE A 62 6.55 -3.78 3.72
N VAL A 63 7.56 -4.31 4.42
CA VAL A 63 7.94 -5.74 4.34
C VAL A 63 6.91 -6.62 5.08
N PRO A 64 6.52 -6.32 6.33
CA PRO A 64 5.40 -7.04 6.98
C PRO A 64 4.09 -7.03 6.19
N LEU A 65 3.80 -5.96 5.45
CA LEU A 65 2.61 -5.89 4.60
C LEU A 65 2.78 -6.72 3.32
N LEU A 66 3.98 -6.78 2.76
CA LEU A 66 4.30 -7.63 1.61
C LEU A 66 4.06 -9.11 1.93
N GLU A 67 4.49 -9.55 3.11
CA GLU A 67 4.25 -10.94 3.58
C GLU A 67 2.76 -11.29 3.72
N LYS A 68 1.86 -10.32 3.85
CA LYS A 68 0.41 -10.55 3.92
C LYS A 68 -0.25 -10.70 2.56
N VAL A 69 0.38 -10.17 1.51
CA VAL A 69 -0.19 -10.15 0.14
C VAL A 69 0.49 -11.12 -0.82
N MET A 70 1.63 -11.70 -0.41
CA MET A 70 2.34 -12.78 -1.12
C MET A 70 1.86 -14.15 -0.62
#